data_AF-A0A924Q306-F1
#
_entry.id   AF-A0A924Q306-F1
#
_cell.length_a   1.000
_cell.length_b   1.000
_cell.length_c   1.000
_cell.angle_alpha   90.00
_cell.angle_beta   90.00
_cell.angle_gamma   90.00
#
_symmetry.space_group_name_H-M   'P 1'
#
loop_
_entity.id
_entity.type
_entity.pdbx_description
1 polymer ?
#
loop_
_entity_poly.entity_id
_entity_poly.type
_entity_poly.pdbx_seq_one_letter_code
_entity_poly.pdbx_strand_id
1 'polypeptide(L)'
;MRFKAYQYLGVSQLIFGLCLLGCFILIPHYFLDSNQGGISNYGTEAQTSALFILGFGSAALGSLVAAIKLGRSVGFSSSLYWLALSYLFVLVSTFTYKQNTSQRALHELSAVVLLFAMLLVVFKLRKITRHDVRAKIALIIFMVGFLLGCITSTDIIHMLFTAEVLCALSFGYLLTRGAWLNQSRNM
;
A
#
# COMPACT_ATOMS: atom_id res chain seq x y z
N MET A 1 11.37 -3.51 25.70
CA MET A 1 9.98 -3.05 25.44
C MET A 1 9.38 -3.88 24.31
N ARG A 2 8.22 -4.52 24.49
CA ARG A 2 7.56 -5.26 23.40
C ARG A 2 6.68 -4.32 22.58
N PHE A 3 7.04 -4.08 21.32
CA PHE A 3 6.23 -3.26 20.42
C PHE A 3 4.81 -3.84 20.25
N LYS A 4 3.82 -2.95 20.18
CA LYS A 4 2.41 -3.22 19.88
C LYS A 4 2.20 -3.31 18.35
N ALA A 5 1.15 -4.01 17.91
CA ALA A 5 0.89 -4.25 16.48
C ALA A 5 0.82 -2.96 15.64
N TYR A 6 0.18 -1.90 16.14
CA TYR A 6 0.10 -0.62 15.41
C TYR A 6 1.48 0.04 15.23
N GLN A 7 2.46 -0.24 16.08
CA GLN A 7 3.80 0.32 15.97
C GLN A 7 4.55 -0.33 14.81
N TYR A 8 4.40 -1.66 14.61
CA TYR A 8 4.96 -2.33 13.44
C TYR A 8 4.36 -1.81 12.13
N LEU A 9 3.04 -1.60 12.10
CA LEU A 9 2.36 -1.01 10.94
C LEU A 9 2.83 0.43 10.70
N GLY A 10 2.91 1.26 11.75
CA GLY A 10 3.34 2.64 11.61
C GLY A 10 4.77 2.76 11.10
N VAL A 11 5.71 2.00 11.67
CA VAL A 11 7.11 2.00 11.24
C VAL A 11 7.24 1.46 9.81
N SER A 12 6.56 0.38 9.45
CA SER A 12 6.67 -0.16 8.09
C SER A 12 6.09 0.76 7.03
N GLN A 13 4.94 1.39 7.31
CA GLN A 13 4.32 2.34 6.37
C GLN A 13 5.14 3.63 6.25
N LEU A 14 5.81 4.06 7.33
CA LEU A 14 6.76 5.17 7.27
C LEU A 14 7.98 4.83 6.40
N ILE A 15 8.58 3.64 6.59
CA ILE A 15 9.69 3.17 5.75
C ILE A 15 9.25 3.11 4.29
N PHE A 16 8.08 2.53 4.01
CA PHE A 16 7.51 2.49 2.67
C PHE A 16 7.36 3.88 2.03
N GLY A 17 6.77 4.84 2.74
CA GLY A 17 6.61 6.21 2.25
C GLY A 17 7.94 6.93 2.01
N LEU A 18 8.93 6.75 2.90
CA LEU A 18 10.26 7.34 2.74
C LEU A 18 11.02 6.73 1.56
N CYS A 19 10.95 5.41 1.38
CA CYS A 19 11.54 4.74 0.22
C CYS A 19 10.90 5.21 -1.08
N LEU A 20 9.56 5.35 -1.12
CA LEU A 20 8.85 5.87 -2.28
C LEU A 20 9.26 7.31 -2.62
N LEU A 21 9.40 8.16 -1.60
CA LEU A 21 9.91 9.52 -1.77
C LEU A 21 11.35 9.52 -2.30
N GLY A 22 12.21 8.63 -1.78
CA GLY A 22 13.56 8.44 -2.29
C GLY A 22 13.59 8.00 -3.76
N CYS A 23 12.73 7.07 -4.15
CA CYS A 23 12.57 6.65 -5.54
C CYS A 23 12.19 7.85 -6.45
N PHE A 24 11.20 8.64 -6.02
CA PHE A 24 10.77 9.83 -6.75
C PHE A 24 11.88 10.88 -6.89
N ILE A 25 12.68 11.12 -5.84
CA ILE A 25 13.80 12.07 -5.88
C ILE A 25 14.88 11.59 -6.87
N LEU A 26 15.17 10.28 -6.91
CA LEU A 26 16.19 9.72 -7.80
C LEU A 26 15.74 9.70 -9.26
N ILE A 27 14.47 9.38 -9.52
CA ILE A 27 13.93 9.23 -10.88
C ILE A 27 12.57 9.96 -10.97
N PRO A 28 12.54 11.31 -11.05
CA PRO A 28 11.29 12.08 -11.00
C PRO A 28 10.47 12.00 -12.28
N HIS A 29 11.06 11.57 -13.40
CA HIS A 29 10.39 11.57 -14.71
C HIS A 29 9.16 10.66 -14.76
N TYR A 30 9.09 9.59 -13.95
CA TYR A 30 7.89 8.76 -13.89
C TYR A 30 6.65 9.50 -13.41
N PHE A 31 6.85 10.59 -12.67
CA PHE A 31 5.78 11.50 -12.28
C PHE A 31 5.59 12.64 -13.29
N LEU A 32 6.68 13.24 -13.78
CA LEU A 32 6.65 14.47 -14.56
C LEU A 32 6.35 14.26 -16.04
N ASP A 33 6.87 13.22 -16.67
CA ASP A 33 6.94 13.13 -18.14
C ASP A 33 5.69 12.57 -18.80
N SER A 34 4.57 12.50 -18.08
CA SER A 34 3.19 12.13 -18.47
C SER A 34 2.51 11.14 -17.51
N ASN A 35 3.10 10.86 -16.33
CA ASN A 35 2.54 9.90 -15.37
C ASN A 35 2.21 8.52 -16.02
N GLN A 36 2.90 8.18 -17.11
CA GLN A 36 2.70 6.95 -17.87
C GLN A 36 3.18 5.69 -17.11
N GLY A 37 3.77 5.88 -15.93
CA GLY A 37 4.27 4.82 -15.07
C GLY A 37 3.43 4.61 -13.82
N GLY A 38 3.42 3.37 -13.32
CA GLY A 38 3.08 3.07 -11.94
C GLY A 38 4.32 3.06 -11.04
N ILE A 39 4.12 3.03 -9.72
CA ILE A 39 5.17 2.88 -8.70
C ILE A 39 6.10 1.69 -9.01
N SER A 40 5.56 0.64 -9.61
CA SER A 40 6.31 -0.56 -10.03
C SER A 40 7.47 -0.28 -10.97
N ASN A 41 7.47 0.84 -11.71
CA ASN A 41 8.59 1.21 -12.58
C ASN A 41 9.89 1.38 -11.79
N TYR A 42 9.82 1.94 -10.58
CA TYR A 42 10.98 2.09 -9.70
C TYR A 42 11.58 0.74 -9.28
N GLY A 43 10.82 -0.35 -9.32
CA GLY A 43 11.34 -1.70 -9.04
C GLY A 43 12.16 -2.28 -10.20
N THR A 44 12.01 -1.75 -11.41
CA THR A 44 12.74 -2.23 -12.60
C THR A 44 14.02 -1.45 -12.89
N GLU A 45 14.17 -0.26 -12.31
CA GLU A 45 15.35 0.58 -12.49
C GLU A 45 16.42 0.25 -11.44
N ALA A 46 17.66 0.05 -11.88
CA ALA A 46 18.76 -0.36 -11.00
C ALA A 46 18.97 0.64 -9.84
N GLN A 47 18.81 1.94 -10.11
CA GLN A 47 19.01 3.02 -9.15
C GLN A 47 17.98 3.03 -8.01
N THR A 48 16.76 2.56 -8.25
CA THR A 48 15.64 2.64 -7.29
C THR A 48 15.14 1.28 -6.82
N SER A 49 15.57 0.19 -7.45
CA SER A 49 15.14 -1.17 -7.11
C SER A 49 15.36 -1.53 -5.63
N ALA A 50 16.49 -1.12 -5.04
CA ALA A 50 16.77 -1.35 -3.62
C ALA A 50 15.75 -0.65 -2.70
N LEU A 51 15.43 0.63 -2.99
CA LEU A 51 14.42 1.38 -2.24
C LEU A 51 13.03 0.78 -2.42
N PHE A 52 12.69 0.36 -3.64
CA PHE A 52 11.43 -0.33 -3.93
C PHE A 52 11.28 -1.62 -3.12
N ILE A 53 12.32 -2.47 -3.09
CA ILE A 53 12.37 -3.71 -2.29
C ILE A 53 12.20 -3.40 -0.80
N LEU A 54 12.95 -2.44 -0.26
CA LEU A 54 12.87 -2.06 1.14
C LEU A 54 11.48 -1.52 1.50
N GLY A 55 10.89 -0.71 0.63
CA GLY A 55 9.55 -0.16 0.82
C GLY A 55 8.49 -1.26 0.86
N PHE A 56 8.32 -2.00 -0.24
CA PHE A 56 7.30 -3.06 -0.31
C PHE A 56 7.56 -4.20 0.67
N GLY A 57 8.82 -4.59 0.85
CA GLY A 57 9.23 -5.61 1.80
C GLY A 57 8.93 -5.21 3.25
N SER A 58 9.21 -3.97 3.64
CA SER A 58 8.85 -3.48 4.98
C SER A 58 7.34 -3.45 5.19
N ALA A 59 6.56 -2.97 4.22
CA ALA A 59 5.09 -2.96 4.28
C ALA A 59 4.51 -4.38 4.44
N ALA A 60 5.03 -5.35 3.67
CA ALA A 60 4.67 -6.75 3.78
C ALA A 60 5.01 -7.34 5.16
N LEU A 61 6.25 -7.18 5.62
CA LEU A 61 6.72 -7.70 6.91
C LEU A 61 5.96 -7.06 8.09
N GLY A 62 5.76 -5.74 8.07
CA GLY A 62 5.01 -5.05 9.11
C GLY A 62 3.55 -5.51 9.19
N SER A 63 2.92 -5.75 8.03
CA SER A 63 1.55 -6.29 7.95
C SER A 63 1.49 -7.71 8.51
N LEU A 64 2.45 -8.57 8.14
CA LEU A 64 2.54 -9.94 8.62
C LEU A 64 2.77 -10.01 10.15
N VAL A 65 3.75 -9.27 10.65
CA VAL A 65 4.05 -9.22 12.10
C VAL A 65 2.85 -8.68 12.88
N ALA A 66 2.17 -7.66 12.38
CA ALA A 66 0.96 -7.13 13.00
C ALA A 66 -0.18 -8.16 13.00
N ALA A 67 -0.35 -8.93 11.92
CA ALA A 67 -1.33 -10.01 11.84
C ALA A 67 -1.08 -11.10 12.90
N ILE A 68 0.17 -11.52 13.03
CA ILE A 68 0.60 -12.51 14.04
C ILE A 68 0.32 -11.98 15.45
N LYS A 69 0.66 -10.71 15.74
CA LYS A 69 0.48 -10.12 17.07
C LYS A 69 -0.97 -9.87 17.46
N LEU A 70 -1.83 -9.52 16.51
CA LEU A 70 -3.26 -9.35 16.78
C LEU A 70 -3.97 -10.69 17.01
N GLY A 71 -3.40 -11.80 16.51
CA GLY A 71 -3.99 -13.12 16.61
C GLY A 71 -5.29 -13.26 15.81
N ARG A 72 -5.97 -14.41 15.94
CA ARG A 72 -7.24 -14.69 15.24
C ARG A 72 -8.46 -14.01 15.88
N SER A 73 -8.33 -13.48 17.10
CA SER A 73 -9.45 -12.88 17.85
C SER A 73 -9.90 -11.52 17.28
N VAL A 74 -9.06 -10.86 16.49
CA VAL A 74 -9.38 -9.56 15.90
C VAL A 74 -9.82 -9.73 14.44
N GLY A 75 -11.06 -9.35 14.12
CA GLY A 75 -11.72 -9.61 12.83
C GLY A 75 -11.06 -9.02 11.56
N PHE A 76 -9.99 -8.22 11.69
CA PHE A 76 -9.21 -7.74 10.55
C PHE A 76 -7.83 -8.40 10.37
N SER A 77 -7.39 -9.26 11.30
CA SER A 77 -6.09 -9.94 11.26
C SER A 77 -5.89 -10.80 10.00
N SER A 78 -6.91 -11.55 9.58
CA SER A 78 -6.87 -12.33 8.31
C SER A 78 -6.60 -11.44 7.09
N SER A 79 -7.18 -10.24 7.07
CA SER A 79 -6.98 -9.27 5.99
C SER A 79 -5.55 -8.71 5.97
N LEU A 80 -4.84 -8.67 7.11
CA LEU A 80 -3.43 -8.29 7.15
C LEU A 80 -2.51 -9.36 6.57
N TYR A 81 -2.83 -10.65 6.75
CA TYR A 81 -2.11 -11.72 6.05
C TYR A 81 -2.26 -11.61 4.53
N TRP A 82 -3.50 -11.41 4.06
CA TRP A 82 -3.76 -11.20 2.64
C TRP A 82 -3.04 -9.97 2.11
N LEU A 83 -3.10 -8.85 2.83
CA LEU A 83 -2.38 -7.63 2.49
C LEU A 83 -0.86 -7.87 2.38
N ALA A 84 -0.27 -8.60 3.34
CA ALA A 84 1.15 -8.93 3.31
C ALA A 84 1.52 -9.77 2.08
N LEU A 85 0.71 -10.78 1.76
CA LEU A 85 0.90 -11.62 0.56
C LEU A 85 0.75 -10.79 -0.72
N SER A 86 -0.22 -9.88 -0.79
CA SER A 86 -0.40 -9.00 -1.95
C SER A 86 0.80 -8.07 -2.16
N TYR A 87 1.36 -7.48 -1.09
CA TYR A 87 2.59 -6.69 -1.20
C TYR A 87 3.77 -7.51 -1.75
N LEU A 88 3.96 -8.74 -1.24
CA LEU A 88 5.01 -9.63 -1.73
C LEU A 88 4.79 -10.04 -3.19
N PHE A 89 3.54 -10.29 -3.58
CA PHE A 89 3.22 -10.69 -4.94
C PHE A 89 3.45 -9.55 -5.94
N VAL A 90 3.09 -8.31 -5.59
CA VAL A 90 3.45 -7.12 -6.37
C VAL A 90 4.97 -6.97 -6.45
N LEU A 91 5.68 -7.10 -5.34
CA LEU A 91 7.14 -7.00 -5.29
C LEU A 91 7.82 -8.01 -6.23
N VAL A 92 7.45 -9.28 -6.14
CA VAL A 92 8.06 -10.35 -6.96
C VAL A 92 7.70 -10.20 -8.44
N SER A 93 6.43 -9.92 -8.75
CA SER A 93 6.00 -9.74 -10.15
C SER A 93 6.63 -8.52 -10.82
N THR A 94 7.03 -7.50 -10.06
CA THR A 94 7.67 -6.28 -10.60
C THR A 94 8.99 -6.58 -11.32
N PHE A 95 9.75 -7.60 -10.90
CA PHE A 95 11.06 -7.87 -11.52
C PHE A 95 10.98 -8.51 -12.91
N THR A 96 9.83 -9.11 -13.24
CA THR A 96 9.68 -9.86 -14.49
C THR A 96 8.64 -9.26 -15.41
N TYR A 97 7.77 -8.33 -14.96
CA TYR A 97 6.63 -7.89 -15.76
C TYR A 97 6.96 -7.31 -17.15
N LYS A 98 8.18 -6.81 -17.36
CA LYS A 98 8.64 -6.28 -18.65
C LYS A 98 9.14 -7.33 -19.65
N GLN A 99 9.33 -8.61 -19.26
CA GLN A 99 9.93 -9.60 -20.18
C GLN A 99 8.94 -10.17 -21.20
N ASN A 100 7.66 -10.31 -20.84
CA ASN A 100 6.60 -10.75 -21.77
C ASN A 100 5.19 -10.33 -21.30
N THR A 101 4.22 -10.43 -22.22
CA THR A 101 2.82 -10.04 -21.99
C THR A 101 2.15 -10.81 -20.86
N SER A 102 2.48 -12.09 -20.66
CA SER A 102 1.89 -12.90 -19.58
C SER A 102 2.35 -12.43 -18.21
N GLN A 103 3.63 -12.10 -18.05
CA GLN A 103 4.17 -11.54 -16.80
C GLN A 103 3.65 -10.13 -16.54
N ARG A 104 3.46 -9.32 -17.59
CA ARG A 104 2.78 -8.03 -17.49
C ARG A 104 1.36 -8.19 -16.94
N ALA A 105 0.56 -9.08 -17.51
CA ALA A 105 -0.80 -9.35 -17.04
C ALA A 105 -0.84 -9.88 -15.60
N LEU A 106 0.10 -10.74 -15.21
CA LEU A 106 0.23 -11.21 -13.83
C LEU A 106 0.56 -10.08 -12.85
N HIS A 107 1.44 -9.17 -13.25
CA HIS A 107 1.77 -8.00 -12.42
C HIS A 107 0.59 -7.04 -12.29
N GLU A 108 -0.10 -6.72 -13.38
CA GLU A 108 -1.31 -5.88 -13.35
C GLU A 108 -2.38 -6.51 -12.45
N LEU A 109 -2.61 -7.83 -12.56
CA LEU A 109 -3.51 -8.55 -11.67
C LEU A 109 -3.06 -8.48 -10.21
N SER A 110 -1.75 -8.57 -9.93
CA SER A 110 -1.22 -8.45 -8.56
C SER A 110 -1.50 -7.08 -7.94
N ALA A 111 -1.38 -6.01 -8.72
CA ALA A 111 -1.67 -4.64 -8.30
C ALA A 111 -3.17 -4.46 -8.01
N VAL A 112 -4.04 -5.02 -8.87
CA VAL A 112 -5.49 -5.05 -8.65
C VAL A 112 -5.84 -5.81 -7.36
N VAL A 113 -5.26 -6.98 -7.15
CA VAL A 113 -5.47 -7.78 -5.92
C VAL A 113 -5.01 -7.00 -4.67
N LEU A 114 -3.87 -6.32 -4.73
CA LEU A 114 -3.40 -5.46 -3.64
C LEU A 114 -4.40 -4.32 -3.35
N LEU A 115 -4.88 -3.64 -4.39
CA LEU A 115 -5.86 -2.56 -4.25
C LEU A 115 -7.16 -3.04 -3.60
N PHE A 116 -7.68 -4.20 -4.01
CA PHE A 116 -8.85 -4.81 -3.36
C PHE A 116 -8.57 -5.23 -1.92
N ALA A 117 -7.40 -5.78 -1.61
CA ALA A 117 -7.00 -6.10 -0.25
C ALA A 117 -6.97 -4.84 0.64
N MET A 118 -6.44 -3.73 0.13
CA MET A 118 -6.46 -2.43 0.81
C MET A 118 -7.90 -1.95 1.05
N LEU A 119 -8.76 -2.01 0.03
CA LEU A 119 -10.16 -1.61 0.14
C LEU A 119 -10.93 -2.43 1.20
N LEU A 120 -10.71 -3.75 1.24
CA LEU A 120 -11.30 -4.63 2.25
C LEU A 120 -10.85 -4.26 3.67
N VAL A 121 -9.56 -3.97 3.86
CA VAL A 121 -9.02 -3.50 5.14
C VAL A 121 -9.66 -2.17 5.54
N VAL A 122 -9.71 -1.21 4.62
CA VAL A 122 -10.31 0.11 4.86
C VAL A 122 -11.78 -0.01 5.25
N PHE A 123 -12.55 -0.86 4.56
CA PHE A 123 -13.96 -1.07 4.87
C PHE A 123 -14.17 -1.63 6.28
N LYS A 124 -13.31 -2.57 6.72
CA LYS A 124 -13.33 -3.08 8.09
C LYS A 124 -12.97 -2.01 9.12
N LEU A 125 -11.97 -1.17 8.81
CA LEU A 125 -11.53 -0.09 9.69
C LEU A 125 -12.55 1.05 9.80
N ARG A 126 -13.41 1.27 8.80
CA ARG A 126 -14.44 2.32 8.80
C ARG A 126 -15.32 2.32 10.05
N LYS A 127 -15.68 1.14 10.57
CA LYS A 127 -16.49 1.03 11.80
C LYS A 127 -15.74 1.56 13.03
N ILE A 128 -14.43 1.32 13.08
CA ILE A 128 -13.56 1.73 14.19
C ILE A 128 -13.30 3.23 14.13
N THR A 129 -13.08 3.75 12.92
CA THR A 129 -12.67 5.14 12.66
C THR A 129 -13.83 6.12 12.46
N ARG A 130 -15.09 5.69 12.60
CA ARG A 130 -16.29 6.50 12.28
C ARG A 130 -16.41 7.85 12.99
N HIS A 131 -15.79 8.00 14.16
CA HIS A 131 -15.80 9.24 14.94
C HIS A 131 -14.50 10.05 14.82
N ASP A 132 -13.50 9.55 14.10
CA ASP A 132 -12.20 10.21 13.94
C ASP A 132 -12.17 11.03 12.64
N VAL A 133 -12.16 12.36 12.76
CA VAL A 133 -12.15 13.30 11.61
C VAL A 133 -10.94 13.09 10.72
N ARG A 134 -9.76 12.83 11.30
CA ARG A 134 -8.52 12.64 10.52
C ARG A 134 -8.58 11.36 9.71
N ALA A 135 -9.15 10.30 10.29
CA ALA A 135 -9.38 9.06 9.56
C ALA A 135 -10.44 9.23 8.45
N LYS A 136 -11.46 10.09 8.63
CA LYS A 136 -12.39 10.41 7.54
C LYS A 136 -11.70 11.13 6.38
N ILE A 137 -10.85 12.10 6.66
CA ILE A 137 -10.06 12.79 5.63
C ILE A 137 -9.19 11.79 4.87
N ALA A 138 -8.45 10.94 5.59
CA ALA A 138 -7.63 9.90 4.96
C ALA A 138 -8.48 8.92 4.13
N LEU A 139 -9.68 8.54 4.59
CA LEU A 139 -10.60 7.72 3.80
C LEU A 139 -11.02 8.40 2.50
N ILE A 140 -11.32 9.71 2.53
CA ILE A 140 -11.67 10.46 1.32
C ILE A 140 -10.48 10.47 0.36
N ILE A 141 -9.28 10.77 0.84
CA ILE A 141 -8.05 10.75 0.02
C ILE A 141 -7.83 9.36 -0.60
N PHE A 142 -8.02 8.30 0.17
CA PHE A 142 -7.95 6.92 -0.32
C PHE A 142 -8.96 6.66 -1.44
N MET A 143 -10.22 7.06 -1.25
CA MET A 143 -11.27 6.87 -2.25
C MET A 143 -11.01 7.67 -3.53
N VAL A 144 -10.46 8.89 -3.41
CA VAL A 144 -10.04 9.70 -4.56
C VAL A 144 -8.92 9.00 -5.32
N GLY A 145 -7.88 8.52 -4.62
CA GLY A 145 -6.79 7.74 -5.23
C GLY A 145 -7.31 6.47 -5.90
N PHE A 146 -8.23 5.75 -5.26
CA PHE A 146 -8.85 4.54 -5.80
C PHE A 146 -9.61 4.82 -7.10
N LEU A 147 -10.49 5.82 -7.10
CA LEU A 147 -11.26 6.21 -8.29
C LEU A 147 -10.35 6.69 -9.41
N LEU A 148 -9.33 7.48 -9.09
CA LEU A 148 -8.33 7.93 -10.06
C LEU A 148 -7.58 6.73 -10.66
N GLY A 149 -7.22 5.74 -9.85
CA GLY A 149 -6.60 4.50 -10.31
C GLY A 149 -7.50 3.75 -11.29
N CYS A 150 -8.79 3.56 -10.97
CA CYS A 150 -9.75 2.93 -11.86
C CYS A 150 -9.94 3.67 -13.18
N ILE A 151 -10.01 5.01 -13.15
CA ILE A 151 -10.11 5.82 -14.38
C ILE A 151 -8.82 5.69 -15.21
N THR A 152 -7.66 5.71 -14.55
CA THR A 152 -6.37 5.56 -15.23
C THR A 152 -6.24 4.20 -15.92
N SER A 153 -6.83 3.14 -15.36
CA SER A 153 -6.87 1.81 -16.00
C SER A 153 -7.68 1.76 -17.31
N THR A 154 -8.41 2.82 -17.66
CA THR A 154 -9.13 2.93 -18.94
C THR A 154 -8.35 3.69 -20.02
N ASP A 155 -7.11 4.09 -19.74
CA ASP A 155 -6.25 4.90 -20.60
C ASP A 155 -6.81 6.29 -20.99
N ILE A 156 -7.88 6.76 -20.32
CA ILE A 156 -8.48 8.09 -20.55
C ILE A 156 -7.62 9.20 -19.94
N ILE A 157 -7.01 8.94 -18.77
CA ILE A 157 -6.14 9.87 -18.05
C ILE A 157 -4.88 9.10 -17.68
N HIS A 158 -3.71 9.73 -17.72
CA HIS A 158 -2.45 9.15 -17.24
C HIS A 158 -2.10 9.76 -15.88
N MET A 159 -2.60 9.15 -14.79
CA MET A 159 -2.34 9.58 -13.41
C MET A 159 -2.11 8.40 -12.45
N LEU A 160 -1.55 7.28 -12.95
CA LEU A 160 -1.48 6.02 -12.21
C LEU A 160 -0.63 6.17 -10.96
N PHE A 161 0.59 6.68 -11.12
CA PHE A 161 1.49 6.89 -9.99
C PHE A 161 0.87 7.81 -8.93
N THR A 162 0.17 8.87 -9.34
CA THR A 162 -0.51 9.78 -8.39
C THR A 162 -1.63 9.05 -7.65
N ALA A 163 -2.46 8.28 -8.35
CA ALA A 163 -3.48 7.44 -7.74
C ALA A 163 -2.89 6.46 -6.71
N GLU A 164 -1.80 5.79 -7.07
CA GLU A 164 -1.12 4.82 -6.21
C GLU A 164 -0.48 5.48 -4.98
N VAL A 165 0.15 6.66 -5.11
CA VAL A 165 0.70 7.42 -3.98
C VAL A 165 -0.40 7.86 -3.02
N LEU A 166 -1.51 8.40 -3.54
CA LEU A 166 -2.66 8.81 -2.74
C LEU A 166 -3.23 7.61 -1.97
N CYS A 167 -3.42 6.47 -2.65
CA CYS A 167 -3.84 5.22 -2.04
C CYS A 167 -2.87 4.75 -0.95
N ALA A 168 -1.58 4.64 -1.27
CA ALA A 168 -0.51 4.17 -0.40
C ALA A 168 -0.44 4.95 0.91
N LEU A 169 -0.28 6.28 0.84
CA LEU A 169 -0.06 7.12 2.02
C LEU A 169 -1.30 7.20 2.91
N SER A 170 -2.46 7.40 2.30
CA SER A 170 -3.73 7.47 3.05
C SER A 170 -4.09 6.13 3.68
N PHE A 171 -3.84 5.02 2.99
CA PHE A 171 -4.01 3.68 3.52
C PHE A 171 -3.07 3.39 4.69
N GLY A 172 -1.78 3.71 4.56
CA GLY A 172 -0.81 3.52 5.64
C GLY A 172 -1.20 4.28 6.91
N TYR A 173 -1.75 5.49 6.76
CA TYR A 173 -2.33 6.26 7.87
C TYR A 173 -3.56 5.57 8.47
N LEU A 174 -4.54 5.20 7.65
CA LEU A 174 -5.78 4.52 8.10
C LEU A 174 -5.48 3.22 8.83
N LEU A 175 -4.57 2.42 8.29
CA LEU A 175 -4.14 1.15 8.84
C LEU A 175 -3.52 1.32 10.22
N THR A 176 -2.57 2.25 10.35
CA THR A 176 -1.89 2.54 11.61
C THR A 176 -2.86 3.10 12.65
N ARG A 177 -3.69 4.08 12.26
CA ARG A 177 -4.65 4.75 13.15
C ARG A 177 -5.75 3.79 13.60
N GLY A 178 -6.27 2.98 12.69
CA GLY A 178 -7.28 1.97 12.96
C GLY A 178 -6.77 0.90 13.92
N ALA A 179 -5.55 0.42 13.73
CA ALA A 179 -4.92 -0.54 14.65
C ALA A 179 -4.71 0.06 16.06
N TRP A 180 -4.28 1.33 16.14
CA TRP A 180 -4.14 2.03 17.42
C TRP A 180 -5.48 2.17 18.16
N LEU A 181 -6.53 2.66 17.48
CA LEU A 181 -7.87 2.81 18.04
C LEU A 181 -8.47 1.48 18.50
N ASN A 182 -8.22 0.40 17.77
CA ASN A 182 -8.71 -0.93 18.13
C ASN A 182 -8.06 -1.44 19.42
N GLN A 183 -6.75 -1.22 19.58
CA GLN A 183 -6.04 -1.63 20.79
C GLN A 183 -6.36 -0.75 21.99
N SER A 184 -6.62 0.55 21.80
CA SER A 184 -6.97 1.45 22.90
C SER A 184 -8.37 1.20 23.49
N ARG A 185 -9.27 0.52 22.75
CA ARG A 185 -10.60 0.15 23.23
C ARG A 185 -10.64 -1.17 24.01
N ASN A 186 -9.59 -1.97 23.92
CA ASN A 186 -9.49 -3.29 24.56
C ASN A 186 -8.56 -3.29 25.79
N MET A 187 -8.09 -2.11 26.21
CA MET A 187 -7.38 -1.88 27.48
C MET A 187 -8.31 -1.12 28.41
#